data_AF-A0A328SGH7-F1
#
_entry.id   AF-A0A328SGH7-F1
#
_cell.length_a   1.000
_cell.length_b   1.000
_cell.length_c   1.000
_cell.angle_alpha   90.00
_cell.angle_beta   90.00
_cell.angle_gamma   90.00
#
_symmetry.space_group_name_H-M   'P 1'
#
loop_
_entity.id
_entity.type
_entity.pdbx_description
1 polymer ?
#
loop_
_entity_poly.entity_id
_entity_poly.type
_entity_poly.pdbx_seq_one_letter_code
_entity_poly.pdbx_strand_id
1 'polypeptide(L)'
;LRVKQKKERETNKKIKEKLGGMGSKPAKLCDCRNEGPGTELIICEGDSASGNIKITRDANWQAVFPIRGVSMNAYGAKDEKILSNREFADLVSAMRGGGIGKNFDMEHRRYQRLGLYTDADSDGQYIRSLLLVFIYLQFPGMIENGEVFAGMPPLYSIKYLKGDKKGEFAYAADEEERDKFVTDYVKKGGDLKHLEISRSKGLGAMSEEEFKACLSPETRQVRVITLEDVEEAKAIASDALQLLFSGKKDDVARRRVWIDETFESESD
;
A
#
# COMPACT_ATOMS: atom_id res chain seq x y z
N LEU A 1 -21.79 -6.72 -30.13
CA LEU A 1 -21.87 -5.76 -29.00
C LEU A 1 -22.84 -6.22 -27.89
N ARG A 2 -24.14 -6.40 -28.15
CA ARG A 2 -25.13 -6.84 -27.14
C ARG A 2 -24.81 -8.18 -26.44
N VAL A 3 -24.27 -9.15 -27.17
CA VAL A 3 -23.86 -10.46 -26.61
C VAL A 3 -22.68 -10.33 -25.65
N LYS A 4 -21.74 -9.42 -25.93
CA LYS A 4 -20.56 -9.18 -25.10
C LYS A 4 -20.94 -8.51 -23.78
N GLN A 5 -21.80 -7.49 -23.84
CA GLN A 5 -22.38 -6.82 -22.67
C GLN A 5 -23.25 -7.76 -21.82
N LYS A 6 -24.00 -8.68 -22.45
CA LYS A 6 -24.80 -9.68 -21.72
C LYS A 6 -23.90 -10.67 -20.96
N LYS A 7 -22.82 -11.15 -21.59
CA LYS A 7 -21.82 -12.01 -20.94
C LYS A 7 -21.12 -11.29 -19.79
N GLU A 8 -20.69 -10.03 -19.97
CA GLU A 8 -20.08 -9.24 -18.88
C GLU A 8 -21.04 -9.07 -17.69
N ARG A 9 -22.32 -8.80 -17.93
CA ARG A 9 -23.34 -8.72 -16.88
C ARG A 9 -23.56 -10.06 -16.16
N GLU A 10 -23.59 -11.16 -16.88
CA GLU A 10 -23.71 -12.51 -16.30
C GLU A 10 -22.48 -12.89 -15.48
N THR A 11 -21.28 -12.53 -15.93
CA THR A 11 -20.03 -12.70 -15.17
C THR A 11 -20.05 -11.87 -13.89
N ASN A 12 -20.43 -10.59 -13.95
CA ASN A 12 -20.57 -9.74 -12.77
C ASN A 12 -21.60 -10.28 -11.77
N LYS A 13 -22.71 -10.87 -12.26
CA LYS A 13 -23.71 -11.49 -11.40
C LYS A 13 -23.16 -12.73 -10.69
N LYS A 14 -22.42 -13.59 -11.41
CA LYS A 14 -21.75 -14.76 -10.84
C LYS A 14 -20.65 -14.38 -9.85
N ILE A 15 -19.93 -13.28 -10.09
CA ILE A 15 -18.94 -12.74 -9.17
C ILE A 15 -19.61 -12.26 -7.88
N LYS A 16 -20.72 -11.53 -7.99
CA LYS A 16 -21.55 -11.14 -6.82
C LYS A 16 -22.04 -12.35 -6.02
N GLU A 17 -22.47 -13.41 -6.70
CA GLU A 17 -22.93 -14.65 -6.06
C GLU A 17 -21.76 -15.42 -5.41
N LYS A 18 -20.59 -15.50 -6.06
CA LYS A 18 -19.38 -16.16 -5.54
C LYS A 18 -18.72 -15.44 -4.38
N LEU A 19 -18.75 -14.11 -4.35
CA LEU A 19 -18.21 -13.31 -3.25
C LEU A 19 -19.03 -13.45 -1.94
N GLY A 20 -20.12 -14.22 -1.97
CA GLY A 20 -20.93 -14.54 -0.80
C GLY A 20 -21.86 -13.39 -0.43
N GLY A 21 -23.13 -13.72 -0.20
CA GLY A 21 -24.19 -12.72 0.04
C GLY A 21 -23.82 -11.69 1.10
N MET A 22 -23.86 -10.42 0.71
CA MET A 22 -24.14 -9.19 1.49
C MET A 22 -23.79 -9.10 3.00
N GLY A 23 -22.88 -9.89 3.60
CA GLY A 23 -22.71 -9.81 5.06
C GLY A 23 -21.44 -10.40 5.68
N SER A 24 -20.69 -11.27 5.00
CA SER A 24 -19.50 -11.88 5.60
C SER A 24 -18.27 -11.03 5.30
N LYS A 25 -17.81 -10.26 6.28
CA LYS A 25 -16.53 -9.53 6.20
C LYS A 25 -15.36 -10.53 6.11
N PRO A 26 -14.32 -10.25 5.31
CA PRO A 26 -13.13 -11.11 5.28
C PRO A 26 -12.52 -11.26 6.67
N ALA A 27 -12.09 -12.47 7.03
CA ALA A 27 -11.53 -12.73 8.36
C ALA A 27 -10.25 -11.92 8.67
N LYS A 28 -9.51 -11.53 7.62
CA LYS A 28 -8.29 -10.72 7.73
C LYS A 28 -8.55 -9.23 7.87
N LEU A 29 -9.74 -8.76 7.50
CA LEU A 29 -10.08 -7.35 7.55
C LEU A 29 -10.27 -6.93 9.02
N CYS A 30 -9.43 -6.01 9.49
CA CYS A 30 -9.66 -5.34 10.75
C CYS A 30 -10.32 -3.98 10.48
N ASP A 31 -11.64 -3.99 10.66
CA ASP A 31 -12.52 -2.93 10.21
C ASP A 31 -12.45 -1.64 11.06
N CYS A 32 -12.98 -0.55 10.50
CA CYS A 32 -13.27 0.68 11.24
C CYS A 32 -14.72 0.70 11.74
N ARG A 33 -15.00 1.59 12.70
CA ARG A 33 -16.34 1.72 13.31
C ARG A 33 -17.34 2.45 12.41
N ASN A 34 -16.86 3.43 11.65
CA ASN A 34 -17.68 4.22 10.73
C ASN A 34 -17.53 3.70 9.30
N GLU A 35 -18.57 3.90 8.50
CA GLU A 35 -18.55 3.69 7.05
C GLU A 35 -18.85 5.03 6.35
N GLY A 36 -18.33 5.22 5.14
CA GLY A 36 -18.64 6.41 4.33
C GLY A 36 -17.55 7.50 4.39
N PRO A 37 -17.94 8.80 4.36
CA PRO A 37 -16.99 9.88 4.14
C PRO A 37 -15.79 9.94 5.07
N GLY A 38 -14.60 10.11 4.51
CA GLY A 38 -13.34 10.20 5.26
C GLY A 38 -12.79 8.86 5.76
N THR A 39 -13.42 7.74 5.45
CA THR A 39 -12.88 6.41 5.81
C THR A 39 -11.79 5.96 4.86
N GLU A 40 -10.80 5.25 5.40
CA GLU A 40 -9.62 4.79 4.67
C GLU A 40 -9.38 3.31 4.93
N LEU A 41 -9.00 2.57 3.88
CA LEU A 41 -8.52 1.19 4.00
C LEU A 41 -7.01 1.15 3.79
N ILE A 42 -6.29 0.71 4.83
CA ILE A 42 -4.84 0.56 4.84
C ILE A 42 -4.49 -0.86 4.45
N ILE A 43 -3.85 -1.02 3.30
CA ILE A 43 -3.35 -2.28 2.78
C ILE A 43 -1.87 -2.34 3.16
N CYS A 44 -1.50 -3.32 3.98
CA CYS A 44 -0.14 -3.45 4.48
C CYS A 44 0.50 -4.80 4.14
N GLU A 45 1.83 -4.79 4.05
CA GLU A 45 2.62 -5.98 3.83
C GLU A 45 2.82 -6.77 5.13
N GLY A 46 2.33 -8.01 5.15
CA GLY A 46 2.54 -8.95 6.24
C GLY A 46 1.69 -8.70 7.50
N ASP A 47 1.65 -9.72 8.36
CA ASP A 47 0.92 -9.64 9.63
C ASP A 47 1.63 -8.75 10.66
N SER A 48 2.97 -8.62 10.55
CA SER A 48 3.80 -7.82 11.46
C SER A 48 3.40 -6.34 11.42
N ALA A 49 3.44 -5.72 10.23
CA ALA A 49 2.99 -4.34 10.05
C ALA A 49 1.51 -4.17 10.43
N SER A 50 0.67 -5.15 10.09
CA SER A 50 -0.76 -5.11 10.43
C SER A 50 -1.02 -5.08 11.94
N GLY A 51 -0.20 -5.75 12.73
CA GLY A 51 -0.28 -5.76 14.19
C GLY A 51 -0.06 -4.37 14.77
N ASN A 52 1.01 -3.71 14.33
CA ASN A 52 1.34 -2.34 14.75
C ASN A 52 0.30 -1.32 14.26
N ILE A 53 -0.15 -1.42 13.01
CA ILE A 53 -1.20 -0.53 12.47
C ILE A 53 -2.50 -0.72 13.25
N LYS A 54 -2.85 -1.96 13.62
CA LYS A 54 -4.09 -2.24 14.35
C LYS A 54 -4.15 -1.54 15.72
N ILE A 55 -3.03 -1.42 16.41
CA ILE A 55 -2.95 -0.78 17.73
C ILE A 55 -2.80 0.74 17.66
N THR A 56 -2.19 1.28 16.59
CA THR A 56 -1.87 2.71 16.45
C THR A 56 -2.89 3.50 15.63
N ARG A 57 -3.65 2.84 14.74
CA ARG A 57 -4.67 3.48 13.88
C ARG A 57 -5.79 4.13 14.70
N ASP A 58 -6.44 5.12 14.09
CA ASP A 58 -7.75 5.55 14.57
C ASP A 58 -8.83 4.58 14.06
N ALA A 59 -9.27 3.69 14.95
CA ALA A 59 -10.28 2.68 14.63
C ALA A 59 -11.66 3.25 14.25
N ASN A 60 -11.89 4.55 14.41
CA ASN A 60 -13.13 5.17 13.97
C ASN A 60 -13.24 5.24 12.44
N TRP A 61 -12.14 5.51 11.73
CA TRP A 61 -12.17 5.76 10.28
C TRP A 61 -11.10 5.04 9.46
N GLN A 62 -10.07 4.44 10.08
CA GLN A 62 -9.06 3.64 9.38
C GLN A 62 -9.34 2.16 9.54
N ALA A 63 -9.52 1.41 8.46
CA ALA A 63 -9.48 -0.05 8.46
C ALA A 63 -8.10 -0.55 8.02
N VAL A 64 -7.73 -1.78 8.39
CA VAL A 64 -6.47 -2.40 7.95
C VAL A 64 -6.72 -3.79 7.34
N PHE A 65 -6.03 -4.07 6.24
CA PHE A 65 -6.06 -5.32 5.49
C PHE A 65 -4.63 -5.81 5.21
N PRO A 66 -4.16 -6.88 5.88
CA PRO A 66 -2.85 -7.45 5.62
C PRO A 66 -2.86 -8.31 4.35
N ILE A 67 -1.83 -8.15 3.52
CA ILE A 67 -1.55 -9.02 2.38
C ILE A 67 -0.32 -9.87 2.70
N ARG A 68 -0.41 -11.18 2.44
CA ARG A 68 0.67 -12.14 2.70
C ARG A 68 1.28 -12.66 1.41
N GLY A 69 2.60 -12.58 1.30
CA GLY A 69 3.39 -13.13 0.20
C GLY A 69 3.29 -12.31 -1.09
N VAL A 70 4.05 -12.74 -2.11
CA VAL A 70 4.05 -12.11 -3.43
C VAL A 70 2.65 -12.22 -4.02
N SER A 71 2.01 -11.06 -4.18
CA SER A 71 0.68 -10.97 -4.77
C SER A 71 0.67 -11.60 -6.16
N MET A 72 -0.47 -12.19 -6.57
CA MET A 72 -0.60 -12.69 -7.93
C MET A 72 -0.40 -11.52 -8.91
N ASN A 73 0.40 -11.72 -9.95
CA ASN A 73 0.47 -10.75 -11.04
C ASN A 73 -0.87 -10.72 -11.79
N ALA A 74 -1.61 -9.63 -11.61
CA ALA A 74 -2.91 -9.39 -12.21
C ALA A 74 -2.81 -8.83 -13.64
N TYR A 75 -1.61 -8.42 -14.09
CA TYR A 75 -1.42 -7.86 -15.42
C TYR A 75 -1.77 -8.87 -16.51
N GLY A 76 -2.69 -8.50 -17.41
CA GLY A 76 -3.19 -9.37 -18.46
C GLY A 76 -4.06 -10.56 -18.00
N ALA A 77 -4.28 -10.72 -16.69
CA ALA A 77 -5.13 -11.78 -16.15
C ALA A 77 -6.62 -11.45 -16.30
N LYS A 78 -7.45 -12.48 -16.50
CA LYS A 78 -8.92 -12.32 -16.50
C LYS A 78 -9.44 -12.21 -15.07
N ASP A 79 -10.56 -11.50 -14.87
CA ASP A 79 -11.20 -11.33 -13.56
C ASP A 79 -11.44 -12.67 -12.83
N GLU A 80 -11.86 -13.70 -13.56
CA GLU A 80 -12.07 -15.04 -12.97
C GLU A 80 -10.80 -15.62 -12.35
N LYS A 81 -9.63 -15.34 -12.93
CA LYS A 81 -8.34 -15.78 -12.40
C LYS A 81 -7.90 -14.89 -11.24
N ILE A 82 -8.08 -13.57 -11.34
CA ILE A 82 -7.78 -12.62 -10.26
C ILE A 82 -8.59 -12.99 -9.01
N LEU A 83 -9.90 -13.20 -9.16
CA LEU A 83 -10.81 -13.56 -8.07
C LEU A 83 -10.69 -15.03 -7.62
N SER A 84 -9.93 -15.86 -8.33
CA SER A 84 -9.55 -17.17 -7.80
C SER A 84 -8.48 -17.07 -6.70
N ASN A 85 -7.76 -15.94 -6.64
CA ASN A 85 -6.90 -15.62 -5.52
C ASN A 85 -7.74 -15.12 -4.34
N ARG A 86 -7.61 -15.80 -3.21
CA ARG A 86 -8.37 -15.48 -1.99
C ARG A 86 -8.06 -14.09 -1.45
N GLU A 87 -6.81 -13.63 -1.47
CA GLU A 87 -6.43 -12.29 -0.97
C GLU A 87 -7.15 -11.19 -1.76
N PHE A 88 -7.16 -11.32 -3.09
CA PHE A 88 -7.83 -10.37 -3.97
C PHE A 88 -9.35 -10.47 -3.89
N ALA A 89 -9.91 -11.67 -3.80
CA ALA A 89 -11.34 -11.85 -3.58
C ALA A 89 -11.80 -11.22 -2.25
N ASP A 90 -11.01 -11.42 -1.19
CA ASP A 90 -11.25 -10.83 0.13
C ASP A 90 -11.14 -9.29 0.07
N LEU A 91 -10.16 -8.73 -0.63
CA LEU A 91 -10.01 -7.29 -0.79
C LEU A 91 -11.16 -6.66 -1.61
N VAL A 92 -11.60 -7.30 -2.69
CA VAL A 92 -12.80 -6.90 -3.44
C VAL A 92 -14.05 -6.94 -2.55
N SER A 93 -14.19 -8.00 -1.74
CA SER A 93 -15.30 -8.13 -0.79
C SER A 93 -15.26 -7.03 0.29
N ALA A 94 -14.07 -6.67 0.78
CA ALA A 94 -13.88 -5.61 1.77
C ALA A 94 -14.31 -4.23 1.26
N MET A 95 -13.98 -3.91 0.00
CA MET A 95 -14.32 -2.63 -0.62
C MET A 95 -15.82 -2.44 -0.86
N ARG A 96 -16.56 -3.56 -1.02
CA ARG A 96 -18.02 -3.64 -1.08
C ARG A 96 -18.64 -2.52 -1.95
N GLY A 97 -18.69 -2.71 -3.27
CA GLY A 97 -19.09 -1.64 -4.21
C GLY A 97 -19.87 -2.13 -5.43
N GLY A 98 -20.83 -3.04 -5.27
CA GLY A 98 -21.82 -3.34 -6.31
C GLY A 98 -21.31 -3.84 -7.67
N GLY A 99 -20.00 -4.07 -7.83
CA GLY A 99 -19.33 -4.41 -9.09
C GLY A 99 -17.81 -4.30 -8.97
N ILE A 100 -17.11 -4.58 -10.06
CA ILE A 100 -15.64 -4.51 -10.19
C ILE A 100 -15.27 -3.88 -11.54
N GLY A 101 -14.04 -3.38 -11.63
CA GLY A 101 -13.47 -2.75 -12.81
C GLY A 101 -14.35 -1.61 -13.32
N LYS A 102 -14.75 -1.68 -14.60
CA LYS A 102 -15.60 -0.65 -15.22
C LYS A 102 -17.00 -0.50 -14.60
N ASN A 103 -17.44 -1.48 -13.82
CA ASN A 103 -18.74 -1.44 -13.14
C ASN A 103 -18.59 -1.21 -11.64
N PHE A 104 -17.39 -0.82 -11.17
CA PHE A 104 -17.18 -0.49 -9.77
C PHE A 104 -18.03 0.72 -9.40
N ASP A 105 -18.88 0.55 -8.39
CA ASP A 105 -19.77 1.59 -7.92
C ASP A 105 -19.02 2.48 -6.92
N MET A 106 -18.59 3.64 -7.40
CA MET A 106 -17.92 4.64 -6.58
C MET A 106 -18.86 5.19 -5.49
N GLU A 107 -20.16 5.27 -5.70
CA GLU A 107 -21.08 5.87 -4.71
C GLU A 107 -21.31 4.96 -3.51
N HIS A 108 -21.38 3.65 -3.75
CA HIS A 108 -21.64 2.65 -2.70
C HIS A 108 -20.38 2.00 -2.14
N ARG A 109 -19.19 2.53 -2.45
CA ARG A 109 -17.92 2.02 -1.92
C ARG A 109 -17.83 2.22 -0.40
N ARG A 110 -17.26 1.23 0.29
CA ARG A 110 -17.17 1.24 1.76
C ARG A 110 -16.14 2.22 2.30
N TYR A 111 -14.98 2.28 1.64
CA TYR A 111 -13.85 3.13 2.00
C TYR A 111 -13.61 4.15 0.89
N GLN A 112 -13.43 5.41 1.27
CA GLN A 112 -13.22 6.48 0.30
C GLN A 112 -11.77 6.59 -0.15
N ARG A 113 -10.82 6.07 0.62
CA ARG A 113 -9.40 6.11 0.25
C ARG A 113 -8.72 4.77 0.49
N LEU A 114 -7.68 4.50 -0.31
CA LEU A 114 -6.80 3.34 -0.16
C LEU A 114 -5.39 3.81 0.17
N GLY A 115 -4.85 3.34 1.29
CA GLY A 115 -3.47 3.58 1.68
C GLY A 115 -2.61 2.32 1.48
N LEU A 116 -1.52 2.43 0.73
CA LEU A 116 -0.55 1.34 0.53
C LEU A 116 0.65 1.55 1.45
N TYR A 117 0.86 0.60 2.37
CA TYR A 117 1.97 0.60 3.32
C TYR A 117 2.78 -0.68 3.13
N THR A 118 3.74 -0.61 2.22
CA THR A 118 4.72 -1.67 1.93
C THR A 118 6.08 -1.27 2.49
N ASP A 119 6.98 -2.23 2.64
CA ASP A 119 8.35 -1.91 3.01
C ASP A 119 9.04 -1.07 1.91
N ALA A 120 10.10 -0.36 2.30
CA ALA A 120 10.84 0.54 1.40
C ALA A 120 11.81 -0.22 0.48
N ASP A 121 12.05 -1.50 0.77
CA ASP A 121 12.93 -2.39 0.03
C ASP A 121 12.37 -2.73 -1.37
N SER A 122 13.18 -3.45 -2.14
CA SER A 122 12.83 -3.96 -3.46
C SER A 122 11.54 -4.78 -3.47
N ASP A 123 11.35 -5.59 -2.44
CA ASP A 123 10.22 -6.53 -2.33
C ASP A 123 8.92 -5.75 -2.13
N GLY A 124 8.95 -4.75 -1.25
CA GLY A 124 7.86 -3.83 -1.01
C GLY A 124 7.53 -3.00 -2.26
N GLN A 125 8.53 -2.53 -3.01
CA GLN A 125 8.31 -1.84 -4.29
C GLN A 125 7.63 -2.75 -5.33
N TYR A 126 8.05 -4.01 -5.42
CA TYR A 126 7.44 -4.99 -6.32
C TYR A 126 6.00 -5.32 -5.90
N ILE A 127 5.76 -5.58 -4.62
CA ILE A 127 4.42 -5.82 -4.07
C ILE A 127 3.50 -4.62 -4.31
N ARG A 128 3.99 -3.40 -4.06
CA ARG A 128 3.26 -2.16 -4.34
C ARG A 128 2.86 -2.08 -5.80
N SER A 129 3.77 -2.39 -6.73
CA SER A 129 3.49 -2.38 -8.17
C SER A 129 2.39 -3.38 -8.55
N LEU A 130 2.44 -4.60 -8.02
CA LEU A 130 1.41 -5.61 -8.26
C LEU A 130 0.04 -5.19 -7.69
N LEU A 131 0.03 -4.58 -6.51
CA LEU A 131 -1.19 -4.03 -5.90
C LEU A 131 -1.75 -2.86 -6.71
N LEU A 132 -0.89 -1.97 -7.22
CA LEU A 132 -1.32 -0.87 -8.08
C LEU A 132 -1.99 -1.36 -9.35
N VAL A 133 -1.40 -2.36 -10.01
CA VAL A 133 -2.02 -2.98 -11.20
C VAL A 133 -3.38 -3.61 -10.83
N PHE A 134 -3.47 -4.31 -9.70
CA PHE A 134 -4.73 -4.88 -9.23
C PHE A 134 -5.79 -3.80 -8.95
N ILE A 135 -5.44 -2.75 -8.20
CA ILE A 135 -6.35 -1.64 -7.86
C ILE A 135 -6.79 -0.93 -9.13
N TYR A 136 -5.91 -0.70 -10.09
CA TYR A 136 -6.27 -0.11 -11.38
C TYR A 136 -7.28 -0.98 -12.15
N LEU A 137 -7.11 -2.31 -12.13
CA LEU A 137 -8.02 -3.22 -12.82
C LEU A 137 -9.40 -3.32 -12.14
N GLN A 138 -9.43 -3.32 -10.80
CA GLN A 138 -10.66 -3.57 -10.04
C GLN A 138 -11.38 -2.29 -9.58
N PHE A 139 -10.64 -1.22 -9.32
CA PHE A 139 -11.12 0.06 -8.76
C PHE A 139 -10.54 1.27 -9.51
N PRO A 140 -10.60 1.33 -10.86
CA PRO A 140 -9.93 2.37 -11.65
C PRO A 140 -10.31 3.80 -11.22
N GLY A 141 -11.59 4.02 -10.91
CA GLY A 141 -12.10 5.34 -10.51
C GLY A 141 -11.48 5.89 -9.21
N MET A 142 -10.95 5.02 -8.33
CA MET A 142 -10.26 5.49 -7.12
C MET A 142 -8.91 6.12 -7.45
N ILE A 143 -8.18 5.56 -8.42
CA ILE A 143 -6.90 6.14 -8.88
C ILE A 143 -7.18 7.43 -9.64
N GLU A 144 -8.17 7.41 -10.53
CA GLU A 144 -8.57 8.60 -11.32
C GLU A 144 -8.99 9.79 -10.43
N ASN A 145 -9.60 9.51 -9.28
CA ASN A 145 -9.99 10.53 -8.31
C ASN A 145 -8.88 10.93 -7.31
N GLY A 146 -7.68 10.35 -7.38
CA GLY A 146 -6.61 10.62 -6.40
C GLY A 146 -6.90 10.08 -5.00
N GLU A 147 -7.75 9.05 -4.89
CA GLU A 147 -8.18 8.44 -3.63
C GLU A 147 -7.22 7.33 -3.16
N VAL A 148 -6.22 6.99 -3.96
CA VAL A 148 -5.20 5.99 -3.64
C VAL A 148 -3.89 6.70 -3.30
N PHE A 149 -3.24 6.32 -2.21
CA PHE A 149 -1.99 6.90 -1.76
C PHE A 149 -1.03 5.82 -1.25
N ALA A 150 0.28 6.07 -1.36
CA ALA A 150 1.30 5.30 -0.69
C ALA A 150 1.75 6.05 0.56
N GLY A 151 1.81 5.34 1.69
CA GLY A 151 2.45 5.83 2.90
C GLY A 151 3.95 5.95 2.68
N MET A 152 4.55 7.04 3.14
CA MET A 152 5.99 7.25 3.15
C MET A 152 6.45 7.30 4.60
N PRO A 153 6.86 6.16 5.19
CA PRO A 153 7.41 6.15 6.53
C PRO A 153 8.69 7.00 6.59
N PRO A 154 8.93 7.73 7.69
CA PRO A 154 10.15 8.51 7.84
C PRO A 154 11.38 7.59 7.93
N LEU A 155 12.49 8.04 7.34
CA LEU A 155 13.77 7.35 7.41
C LEU A 155 14.46 7.61 8.76
N TYR A 156 14.25 8.79 9.34
CA TYR A 156 14.80 9.18 10.63
C TYR A 156 13.71 9.62 11.61
N SER A 157 13.90 9.21 12.85
CA SER A 157 13.10 9.63 14.00
C SER A 157 14.02 10.32 15.00
N ILE A 158 13.62 11.50 15.45
CA ILE A 158 14.42 12.40 16.26
C ILE A 158 13.66 12.69 17.54
N LYS A 159 14.11 12.11 18.64
CA LYS A 159 13.50 12.27 19.95
C LYS A 159 14.20 13.35 20.75
N TYR A 160 13.42 14.27 21.32
CA TYR A 160 13.94 15.28 22.22
C TYR A 160 14.13 14.71 23.64
N LEU A 161 15.39 14.63 24.10
CA LEU A 161 15.75 14.11 25.43
C LEU A 161 15.62 15.15 26.54
N LYS A 162 15.67 16.45 26.22
CA LYS A 162 15.64 17.56 27.18
C LYS A 162 15.02 18.81 26.56
N GLY A 163 14.53 19.72 27.42
CA GLY A 163 13.91 20.99 27.03
C GLY A 163 12.38 20.93 27.09
N ASP A 164 11.72 21.97 26.59
CA ASP A 164 10.26 22.12 26.65
C ASP A 164 9.53 21.05 25.83
N LYS A 165 10.19 20.53 24.79
CA LYS A 165 9.69 19.45 23.92
C LYS A 165 10.11 18.06 24.36
N LYS A 166 10.60 17.89 25.59
CA LYS A 166 11.12 16.59 26.07
C LYS A 166 10.08 15.48 25.88
N GLY A 167 10.47 14.42 25.19
CA GLY A 167 9.63 13.26 24.88
C GLY A 167 8.85 13.37 23.57
N GLU A 168 8.84 14.53 22.91
CA GLU A 168 8.31 14.68 21.56
C GLU A 168 9.26 14.04 20.53
N PHE A 169 8.68 13.66 19.39
CA PHE A 169 9.39 13.15 18.23
C PHE A 169 9.24 14.11 17.06
N ALA A 170 10.31 14.29 16.32
CA ALA A 170 10.31 14.85 14.98
C ALA A 170 10.74 13.76 13.99
N TYR A 171 10.31 13.88 12.74
CA TYR A 171 10.53 12.88 11.72
C TYR A 171 11.15 13.53 10.49
N ALA A 172 12.02 12.80 9.80
CA ALA A 172 12.61 13.24 8.54
C ALA A 172 12.55 12.12 7.50
N ALA A 173 12.18 12.47 6.27
CA ALA A 173 12.04 11.57 5.15
C ALA A 173 13.39 11.09 4.60
N ASP A 174 14.41 11.95 4.67
CA ASP A 174 15.74 11.71 4.12
C ASP A 174 16.84 12.33 5.00
N GLU A 175 18.10 12.13 4.58
CA GLU A 175 19.27 12.66 5.27
C GLU A 175 19.33 14.20 5.23
N GLU A 176 18.88 14.81 4.14
CA GLU A 176 18.92 16.27 3.96
C GLU A 176 17.95 16.96 4.92
N GLU A 177 16.73 16.44 5.05
CA GLU A 177 15.73 16.92 5.99
C GLU A 177 16.18 16.72 7.45
N ARG A 178 16.83 15.60 7.76
CA ARG A 178 17.47 15.36 9.07
C ARG A 178 18.54 16.41 9.35
N ASP A 179 19.46 16.63 8.42
CA ASP A 179 20.58 17.54 8.62
C ASP A 179 20.13 18.99 8.73
N LYS A 180 19.10 19.37 7.97
CA LYS A 180 18.44 20.65 8.07
C LYS A 180 17.77 20.84 9.43
N PHE A 181 17.02 19.85 9.90
CA PHE A 181 16.39 19.87 11.22
C PHE A 181 17.42 20.06 12.33
N VAL A 182 18.51 19.28 12.29
CA VAL A 182 19.58 19.34 13.28
C VAL A 182 20.27 20.71 13.25
N THR A 183 20.58 21.23 12.06
CA THR A 183 21.17 22.56 11.87
C THR A 183 20.29 23.66 12.44
N ASP A 184 18.98 23.62 12.16
CA ASP A 184 18.04 24.61 12.65
C ASP A 184 17.84 24.53 14.17
N TYR A 185 17.90 23.33 14.74
CA TYR A 185 17.84 23.12 16.19
C TYR A 185 19.07 23.73 16.89
N VAL A 186 20.27 23.48 16.36
CA VAL A 186 21.52 24.06 16.90
C VAL A 186 21.54 25.58 16.76
N LYS A 187 21.11 26.12 15.61
CA LYS A 187 20.99 27.58 15.40
C LYS A 187 20.07 28.25 16.41
N LYS A 188 19.04 27.55 16.90
CA LYS A 188 18.12 28.03 17.94
C LYS A 188 18.67 27.87 19.37
N GLY A 189 19.93 27.49 19.52
CA GLY A 189 20.59 27.29 20.82
C GLY A 189 20.40 25.90 21.42
N GLY A 190 19.86 24.95 20.66
CA GLY A 190 19.75 23.55 21.05
C GLY A 190 21.10 22.84 21.06
N ASP A 191 21.27 21.88 21.97
CA ASP A 191 22.46 21.04 22.05
C ASP A 191 22.18 19.65 21.48
N LEU A 192 23.03 19.16 20.58
CA LEU A 192 22.91 17.83 19.95
C LEU A 192 22.77 16.69 20.96
N LYS A 193 23.39 16.81 22.14
CA LYS A 193 23.26 15.80 23.20
C LYS A 193 21.83 15.68 23.77
N HIS A 194 20.96 16.63 23.43
CA HIS A 194 19.55 16.60 23.80
C HIS A 194 18.68 15.96 22.71
N LEU A 195 19.26 15.45 21.63
CA LEU A 195 18.55 14.73 20.58
C LEU A 195 19.03 13.28 20.55
N GLU A 196 18.10 12.35 20.38
CA GLU A 196 18.36 10.97 20.04
C GLU A 196 17.82 10.74 18.62
N ILE A 197 18.73 10.41 17.69
CA ILE A 197 18.38 10.19 16.27
C ILE A 197 18.46 8.68 16.00
N SER A 198 17.33 8.08 15.62
CA SER A 198 17.23 6.69 15.17
C SER A 198 16.93 6.64 13.68
N ARG A 199 17.49 5.63 13.00
CA ARG A 199 17.20 5.33 11.59
C ARG A 199 16.25 4.13 11.53
N SER A 200 15.12 4.28 10.86
CA SER A 200 14.16 3.21 10.64
C SER A 200 14.65 2.32 9.50
N LYS A 201 14.64 1.00 9.70
CA LYS A 201 15.12 -0.01 8.71
C LYS A 201 13.99 -0.71 7.94
N GLY A 202 12.76 -0.20 8.03
CA GLY A 202 11.55 -0.83 7.50
C GLY A 202 10.41 -0.81 8.52
N LEU A 203 9.20 -1.17 8.09
CA LEU A 203 7.98 -1.09 8.89
C LEU A 203 8.05 -1.98 10.14
N GLY A 204 8.71 -3.15 10.04
CA GLY A 204 8.83 -4.08 11.16
C GLY A 204 9.71 -3.59 12.32
N ALA A 205 10.59 -2.62 12.08
CA ALA A 205 11.50 -2.07 13.09
C ALA A 205 11.00 -0.75 13.70
N MET A 206 9.83 -0.25 13.27
CA MET A 206 9.33 1.03 13.73
C MET A 206 8.68 0.94 15.11
N SER A 207 8.80 2.02 15.88
CA SER A 207 8.10 2.17 17.16
C SER A 207 6.60 2.45 16.99
N GLU A 208 5.82 2.29 18.05
CA GLU A 208 4.38 2.62 18.02
C GLU A 208 4.15 4.11 17.72
N GLU A 209 5.01 5.00 18.22
CA GLU A 209 4.95 6.44 17.95
C GLU A 209 5.20 6.76 16.48
N GLU A 210 6.16 6.07 15.86
CA GLU A 210 6.46 6.19 14.44
C GLU A 210 5.27 5.73 13.58
N PHE A 211 4.68 4.58 13.89
CA PHE A 211 3.46 4.12 13.21
C PHE A 211 2.30 5.12 13.37
N LYS A 212 2.11 5.66 14.58
CA LYS A 212 1.08 6.67 14.83
C LYS A 212 1.31 7.92 13.98
N ALA A 213 2.56 8.36 13.82
CA ALA A 213 2.89 9.49 12.97
C ALA A 213 2.64 9.19 11.48
N CYS A 214 2.92 7.98 11.02
CA CYS A 214 2.66 7.51 9.65
C CYS A 214 1.16 7.36 9.32
N LEU A 215 0.31 7.18 10.34
CA LEU A 215 -1.12 6.95 10.17
C LEU A 215 -1.97 8.19 10.44
N SER A 216 -1.48 9.13 11.26
CA SER A 216 -2.21 10.36 11.59
C SER A 216 -2.29 11.30 10.38
N PRO A 217 -3.48 11.82 10.00
CA PRO A 217 -3.63 12.75 8.89
C PRO A 217 -2.81 14.03 9.01
N GLU A 218 -2.48 14.44 10.24
CA GLU A 218 -1.77 15.70 10.53
C GLU A 218 -0.26 15.59 10.32
N THR A 219 0.31 14.40 10.50
CA THR A 219 1.77 14.18 10.51
C THR A 219 2.24 13.27 9.40
N ARG A 220 1.35 12.45 8.82
CA ARG A 220 1.74 11.47 7.81
C ARG A 220 2.27 12.15 6.56
N GLN A 221 3.32 11.57 6.00
CA GLN A 221 3.74 11.85 4.65
C GLN A 221 3.17 10.77 3.73
N VAL A 222 2.48 11.22 2.69
CA VAL A 222 1.84 10.32 1.72
C VAL A 222 2.09 10.85 0.31
N ARG A 223 2.31 9.94 -0.62
CA ARG A 223 2.33 10.23 -2.05
C ARG A 223 1.00 9.77 -2.65
N VAL A 224 0.25 10.69 -3.26
CA VAL A 224 -0.95 10.33 -4.02
C VAL A 224 -0.52 9.57 -5.27
N ILE A 225 -1.18 8.46 -5.54
CA ILE A 225 -0.92 7.63 -6.70
C ILE A 225 -1.64 8.21 -7.90
N THR A 226 -0.91 8.31 -9.00
CA THR A 226 -1.36 8.84 -10.28
C THR A 226 -1.48 7.73 -11.32
N LEU A 227 -2.03 8.07 -12.49
CA LEU A 227 -2.05 7.14 -13.63
C LEU A 227 -0.64 6.87 -14.19
N GLU A 228 0.33 7.78 -14.02
CA GLU A 228 1.71 7.56 -14.43
C GLU A 228 2.36 6.45 -13.60
N ASP A 229 2.16 6.47 -12.28
CA ASP A 229 2.61 5.41 -11.37
C ASP A 229 2.02 4.03 -11.75
N VAL A 230 0.80 4.01 -12.28
CA VAL A 230 0.15 2.79 -12.77
C VAL A 230 0.81 2.26 -14.04
N GLU A 231 1.18 3.14 -14.98
CA GLU A 231 1.87 2.71 -16.20
C GLU A 231 3.26 2.16 -15.89
N GLU A 232 3.99 2.78 -14.96
CA GLU A 232 5.25 2.24 -14.43
C GLU A 232 5.04 0.86 -13.79
N ALA A 233 4.03 0.72 -12.93
CA ALA A 233 3.70 -0.55 -12.30
C ALA A 233 3.31 -1.65 -13.32
N LYS A 234 2.62 -1.29 -14.41
CA LYS A 234 2.30 -2.21 -15.51
C LYS A 234 3.55 -2.64 -16.27
N ALA A 235 4.51 -1.74 -16.49
CA ALA A 235 5.79 -2.09 -17.12
C ALA A 235 6.55 -3.12 -16.29
N ILE A 236 6.69 -2.88 -14.98
CA ILE A 236 7.32 -3.81 -14.03
C ILE A 236 6.61 -5.19 -14.05
N ALA A 237 5.27 -5.18 -14.02
CA ALA A 237 4.48 -6.41 -14.04
C ALA A 237 4.57 -7.16 -15.39
N SER A 238 4.65 -6.42 -16.51
CA SER A 238 4.86 -6.97 -17.85
C SER A 238 6.24 -7.61 -17.98
N ASP A 239 7.27 -6.92 -17.51
CA ASP A 239 8.65 -7.40 -17.56
C ASP A 239 8.79 -8.67 -16.73
N ALA A 240 8.25 -8.70 -15.51
CA ALA A 240 8.22 -9.91 -14.70
C ALA A 240 7.54 -11.10 -15.43
N LEU A 241 6.43 -10.88 -16.13
CA LEU A 241 5.75 -11.92 -16.90
C LEU A 241 6.59 -12.40 -18.09
N GLN A 242 7.15 -11.47 -18.86
CA GLN A 242 8.02 -11.82 -19.99
C GLN A 242 9.20 -12.64 -19.48
N LEU A 243 9.86 -12.15 -18.45
CA LEU A 243 11.03 -12.75 -17.85
C LEU A 243 10.73 -14.15 -17.33
N LEU A 244 9.65 -14.39 -16.57
CA LEU A 244 9.32 -15.71 -16.02
C LEU A 244 8.80 -16.73 -17.05
N PHE A 245 8.08 -16.29 -18.10
CA PHE A 245 7.37 -17.18 -19.02
C PHE A 245 7.98 -17.27 -20.42
N SER A 246 8.99 -16.47 -20.75
CA SER A 246 9.75 -16.66 -21.98
C SER A 246 10.68 -17.88 -21.83
N GLY A 247 10.43 -18.92 -22.64
CA GLY A 247 11.21 -20.16 -22.65
C GLY A 247 12.53 -20.06 -23.40
N LYS A 248 13.12 -18.87 -23.61
CA LYS A 248 14.37 -18.72 -24.36
C LYS A 248 15.57 -18.85 -23.41
N LYS A 249 16.61 -19.58 -23.84
CA LYS A 249 17.84 -19.82 -23.06
C LYS A 249 18.56 -18.53 -22.63
N ASP A 250 18.43 -17.45 -23.40
CA ASP A 250 19.03 -16.15 -23.12
C ASP A 250 18.35 -15.39 -21.97
N ASP A 251 17.14 -15.81 -21.56
CA ASP A 251 16.38 -15.15 -20.50
C ASP A 251 16.86 -15.55 -19.10
N VAL A 252 17.69 -16.60 -18.95
CA VAL A 252 18.26 -16.96 -17.64
C VAL A 252 19.28 -15.92 -17.18
N ALA A 253 20.09 -15.37 -18.10
CA ALA A 253 21.03 -14.30 -17.79
C ALA A 253 20.30 -12.98 -17.50
N ARG A 254 19.25 -12.67 -18.27
CA ARG A 254 18.38 -11.52 -18.00
C ARG A 254 17.60 -11.66 -16.70
N ARG A 255 17.16 -12.88 -16.35
CA ARG A 255 16.55 -13.17 -15.03
C ARG A 255 17.51 -12.87 -13.90
N ARG A 256 18.77 -13.29 -14.06
CA ARG A 256 19.80 -13.06 -13.05
C ARG A 256 20.10 -11.57 -12.91
N VAL A 257 20.32 -10.86 -14.01
CA VAL A 257 20.51 -9.40 -14.00
C VAL A 257 19.29 -8.66 -13.46
N TRP A 258 18.06 -9.05 -13.83
CA TRP A 258 16.85 -8.45 -13.28
C TRP A 258 16.67 -8.76 -11.80
N ILE A 259 17.01 -9.98 -11.35
CA ILE A 259 17.01 -10.31 -9.91
C ILE A 259 18.08 -9.48 -9.19
N ASP A 260 19.27 -9.36 -9.74
CA ASP A 260 20.37 -8.60 -9.11
C ASP A 260 20.06 -7.08 -9.13
N GLU A 261 19.51 -6.52 -10.21
CA GLU A 261 19.11 -5.11 -10.28
C GLU A 261 17.86 -4.80 -9.45
N THR A 262 16.90 -5.73 -9.39
CA THR A 262 15.66 -5.55 -8.62
C THR A 262 15.90 -5.79 -7.15
N PHE A 263 16.74 -6.77 -6.75
CA PHE A 263 16.89 -7.25 -5.36
C PHE A 263 18.29 -7.04 -4.73
N GLU A 264 19.36 -6.67 -5.48
CA GLU A 264 20.70 -6.38 -4.92
C GLU A 264 21.08 -4.87 -4.90
N SER A 265 20.15 -3.94 -5.15
CA SER A 265 20.48 -2.49 -5.05
C SER A 265 20.67 -1.95 -3.62
N GLU A 266 20.78 -2.81 -2.60
CA GLU A 266 21.02 -2.44 -1.20
C GLU A 266 22.18 -3.21 -0.53
N SER A 267 23.29 -3.41 -1.24
CA SER A 267 24.57 -3.72 -0.60
C SER A 267 25.62 -2.66 -0.89
N ASP A 268 25.39 -1.44 -0.40
CA ASP A 268 26.43 -0.45 -0.04
C ASP A 268 25.90 0.55 1.00
#